data_AF-A0A199P6R6-F1
#
_entry.id   AF-A0A199P6R6-F1
#
_cell.length_a   1.000
_cell.length_b   1.000
_cell.length_c   1.000
_cell.angle_alpha   90.00
_cell.angle_beta   90.00
_cell.angle_gamma   90.00
#
_symmetry.space_group_name_H-M   'P 1'
#
loop_
_entity.id
_entity.type
_entity.pdbx_description
1 polymer ?
#
loop_
_entity_poly.entity_id
_entity_poly.type
_entity_poly.pdbx_seq_one_letter_code
_entity_poly.pdbx_strand_id
1 'polypeptide(L)' 'MSRLKPLLQERSFWLLWTLRRPLAAQHHWYDLEIASASMPQWRRRLAGHIETGRPSMSDPAIGRAVAG' A
#
# COMPACT_ATOMS: atom_id res chain seq x y z
N MET A 1 -33.85 -27.68 -1.32
CA MET A 1 -33.29 -26.99 -2.50
C MET A 1 -32.21 -26.02 -2.02
N SER A 2 -30.99 -26.52 -1.83
CA SER A 2 -29.86 -25.72 -1.31
C SER A 2 -29.40 -24.70 -2.35
N ARG A 3 -29.53 -23.42 -2.02
CA ARG A 3 -28.87 -22.34 -2.74
C ARG A 3 -27.39 -22.37 -2.34
N LEU A 4 -26.57 -22.99 -3.18
CA LEU A 4 -25.12 -22.97 -3.05
C LEU A 4 -24.68 -21.49 -2.99
N LYS A 5 -24.18 -21.07 -1.83
CA LYS A 5 -23.45 -19.80 -1.68
C LYS A 5 -22.28 -19.84 -2.68
N PRO A 6 -22.08 -18.81 -3.52
CA PRO A 6 -20.97 -18.85 -4.46
C PRO A 6 -19.66 -18.90 -3.68
N LEU A 7 -18.91 -19.99 -3.85
CA LEU A 7 -17.53 -20.14 -3.45
C LEU A 7 -16.67 -19.10 -4.19
N LEU A 8 -16.65 -17.88 -3.66
CA LEU A 8 -15.68 -16.85 -4.00
C LEU A 8 -14.54 -16.89 -2.99
N GLN A 9 -13.75 -17.96 -2.95
CA GLN A 9 -12.57 -17.96 -2.07
C GLN A 9 -11.37 -18.81 -2.56
N GLU A 10 -11.42 -19.46 -3.74
CA GLU A 10 -10.34 -20.39 -4.15
C GLU A 10 -9.89 -20.25 -5.62
N ARG A 11 -9.77 -19.04 -6.19
CA ARG A 11 -9.35 -18.90 -7.61
C ARG A 11 -8.33 -17.81 -7.93
N SER A 12 -7.42 -17.49 -7.01
CA SER A 12 -6.42 -16.45 -7.29
C SER A 12 -5.04 -16.81 -6.75
N PHE A 13 -4.54 -18.01 -7.03
CA PHE A 13 -3.17 -18.38 -6.69
C PHE A 13 -2.12 -17.98 -7.75
N TRP A 14 -2.54 -17.27 -8.83
CA TRP A 14 -1.63 -16.74 -9.87
C TRP A 14 -2.00 -15.36 -10.45
N LEU A 15 -2.88 -14.58 -9.80
CA LEU A 15 -3.15 -13.22 -10.30
C LEU A 15 -2.16 -12.22 -9.71
N LEU A 16 -1.32 -11.64 -10.57
CA LEU A 16 -0.58 -10.43 -10.23
C LEU A 16 -1.56 -9.26 -10.16
N TRP A 17 -1.74 -8.70 -8.97
CA TRP A 17 -2.46 -7.44 -8.81
C TRP A 17 -1.47 -6.29 -8.92
N THR A 18 -1.82 -5.27 -9.70
CA THR A 18 -1.00 -4.06 -9.85
C THR A 18 -1.75 -2.85 -9.33
N LEU A 19 -1.15 -2.12 -8.40
CA LEU A 19 -1.59 -0.80 -7.98
C LEU A 19 -0.77 0.26 -8.72
N ARG A 20 -1.43 1.17 -9.45
CA ARG A 20 -0.79 2.33 -10.08
C ARG A 20 -1.33 3.61 -9.48
N ARG A 21 -0.44 4.50 -9.04
CA ARG A 21 -0.77 5.82 -8.51
C ARG A 21 0.22 6.85 -9.06
N PRO A 22 -0.24 8.00 -9.57
CA PRO A 22 0.65 9.11 -9.88
C PRO A 22 1.16 9.69 -8.55
N LEU A 23 2.48 9.89 -8.44
CA LEU A 23 3.11 10.43 -7.23
C LEU A 23 3.73 11.82 -7.44
N ALA A 24 3.64 12.38 -8.64
CA ALA A 24 4.29 13.65 -8.98
C ALA A 24 3.86 14.80 -8.05
N ALA A 25 2.57 14.88 -7.72
CA ALA A 25 2.04 15.89 -6.80
C ALA A 25 2.37 15.63 -5.32
N GLN A 26 3.02 14.51 -5.01
CA GLN A 26 3.46 14.13 -3.66
C GLN A 26 4.99 14.20 -3.54
N HIS A 27 5.64 14.94 -4.45
CA HIS A 27 7.11 14.97 -4.56
C HIS A 27 7.71 13.56 -4.65
N HIS A 28 7.01 12.64 -5.32
CA HIS A 28 7.42 11.25 -5.50
C HIS A 28 7.59 10.43 -4.20
N TRP A 29 7.11 10.94 -3.07
CA TRP A 29 7.02 10.19 -1.82
C TRP A 29 5.76 9.33 -1.78
N TYR A 30 5.87 8.15 -1.16
CA TYR A 30 4.73 7.29 -0.84
C TYR A 30 4.84 6.75 0.58
N ASP A 31 3.67 6.45 1.14
CA ASP A 31 3.48 5.74 2.39
C ASP A 31 2.22 4.89 2.27
N LEU A 32 2.41 3.56 2.24
CA LEU A 32 1.37 2.58 1.96
C LEU A 32 1.25 1.60 3.11
N GLU A 33 0.03 1.37 3.60
CA GLU A 33 -0.30 0.27 4.50
C GLU A 33 -0.94 -0.87 3.71
N ILE A 34 -0.41 -2.08 3.91
CA ILE A 34 -0.99 -3.33 3.41
C ILE A 34 -1.61 -4.04 4.60
N ALA A 35 -2.91 -4.29 4.55
CA ALA A 35 -3.67 -4.98 5.57
C ALA A 35 -4.45 -6.16 4.97
N SER A 36 -4.75 -7.17 5.80
CA SER A 36 -5.55 -8.33 5.40
C SER A 36 -6.90 -8.31 6.11
N ALA A 37 -7.98 -8.40 5.32
CA ALA A 37 -9.33 -8.53 5.88
C ALA A 37 -9.53 -9.85 6.64
N SER A 38 -8.83 -10.92 6.24
CA SER A 38 -8.88 -12.23 6.92
C SER A 38 -7.94 -12.35 8.11
N MET A 39 -6.97 -11.43 8.25
CA MET A 39 -6.01 -11.39 9.35
C MET A 39 -5.87 -9.95 9.87
N PRO A 40 -6.82 -9.45 10.68
CA PRO A 40 -6.87 -8.04 11.09
C PRO A 40 -5.61 -7.54 11.84
N GLN A 41 -4.89 -8.45 12.49
CA GLN A 41 -3.63 -8.17 13.18
C GLN A 41 -2.42 -8.07 12.23
N TRP A 42 -2.52 -8.59 11.01
CA TRP A 42 -1.42 -8.54 10.05
C TRP A 42 -1.43 -7.22 9.29
N ARG A 43 -0.33 -6.47 9.41
CA ARG A 43 -0.08 -5.23 8.70
C ARG A 43 1.37 -5.12 8.26
N ARG A 44 1.61 -4.46 7.13
CA ARG A 44 2.94 -4.05 6.66
C ARG A 44 2.86 -2.63 6.14
N ARG A 45 3.87 -1.81 6.46
CA ARG A 45 3.99 -0.45 5.95
C ARG A 45 5.18 -0.37 5.00
N LEU A 46 4.98 0.25 3.85
CA LEU A 46 5.99 0.54 2.84
C LEU A 46 6.02 2.06 2.64
N ALA A 47 7.14 2.70 2.97
CA ALA A 47 7.34 4.12 2.74
C ALA A 47 8.65 4.34 1.98
N GLY A 48 8.67 5.34 1.09
CA GLY A 48 9.86 5.64 0.30
C GLY A 48 9.65 6.77 -0.70
N HIS A 49 10.74 7.16 -1.34
CA HIS A 49 10.77 8.14 -2.41
C HIS A 49 11.19 7.47 -3.71
N ILE A 50 10.50 7.77 -4.80
CA ILE A 50 10.93 7.36 -6.14
C ILE A 50 11.97 8.36 -6.64
N GLU A 51 13.20 7.90 -6.85
CA GLU A 51 14.27 8.73 -7.40
C GLU A 51 13.99 9.07 -8.87
N THR A 52 14.16 10.35 -9.23
CA THR A 52 13.84 10.87 -10.56
C THR A 52 14.99 11.65 -11.20
N GLY A 53 16.11 11.84 -10.48
CA GLY A 53 17.25 12.65 -10.91
C GLY A 53 17.01 14.16 -10.88
N ARG A 54 15.87 14.62 -10.32
CA ARG A 54 15.50 16.03 -10.22
C ARG A 54 15.49 16.47 -8.76
N PRO A 55 15.70 17.77 -8.47
CA PRO A 55 15.50 18.30 -7.12
C PRO A 55 14.11 17.91 -6.58
N SER A 56 14.09 17.40 -5.35
CA SER A 56 12.87 16.95 -4.68
C SER A 56 12.85 17.40 -3.22
N MET A 57 11.76 17.08 -2.52
CA MET A 57 11.59 17.33 -1.10
C MET A 57 12.36 16.27 -0.28
N SER A 58 13.02 16.69 0.80
CA SER A 58 13.62 15.79 1.80
C SER A 58 12.55 14.90 2.47
N ASP A 59 12.99 13.84 3.15
CA ASP A 59 12.09 12.91 3.84
C ASP A 59 11.12 13.67 4.78
N PRO A 60 9.80 13.62 4.52
CA PRO A 60 8.81 14.35 5.32
C PRO A 60 8.65 13.81 6.75
N ALA A 61 9.22 12.65 7.08
CA ALA A 61 9.29 12.17 8.45
C ALA A 61 10.42 12.84 9.26
N ILE A 62 11.44 13.40 8.60
CA ILE A 62 12.51 14.14 9.29
C ILE A 62 11.91 15.42 9.88
N GLY A 63 12.01 15.56 11.20
CA GLY A 63 11.50 16.71 11.95
C GLY A 63 10.05 16.56 12.45
N ARG A 64 9.36 15.46 12.12
CA ARG A 64 8.06 15.15 12.72
C ARG A 64 8.31 14.54 14.10
N ALA A 65 8.29 15.37 15.15
CA ALA A 65 8.31 14.87 16.52
C ALA A 65 7.17 13.87 16.71
N VAL A 66 7.46 12.68 17.21
CA VAL A 66 6.42 11.74 17.63
C VAL A 66 5.75 12.39 18.84
N ALA A 67 4.56 12.96 18.65
CA ALA A 67 3.69 13.23 19.78
C ALA A 67 3.33 11.85 20.34
N GLY A 68 3.95 11.51 21.48
CA GLY A 68 3.68 10.29 22.22
C GLY A 68 2.25 10.24 22.74
#